data_AF-A0A978U4P8-F1
#
_entry.id   AF-A0A978U4P8-F1
#
_cell.length_a   1.000
_cell.length_b   1.000
_cell.length_c   1.000
_cell.angle_alpha   90.00
_cell.angle_beta   90.00
_cell.angle_gamma   90.00
#
_symmetry.space_group_name_H-M   'P 1'
#
loop_
_entity.id
_entity.type
_entity.pdbx_description
1 polymer ?
#
loop_
_entity_poly.entity_id
_entity_poly.type
_entity_poly.pdbx_seq_one_letter_code
_entity_poly.pdbx_strand_id
1 'polypeptide(L)' 'MAHDSFWQAQSEVKGMEPLVGQVLHSRYQIEALLGQPMGRRTLLATDRHSGSRVAGLLPSLPPDTWP' A
#
# COMPACT_ATOMS: atom_id res chain seq x y z
N MET A 1 41.56 8.30 -0.15
CA MET A 1 40.29 9.03 0.08
C MET A 1 39.32 8.57 -1.00
N ALA A 2 38.43 7.64 -0.68
CA ALA A 2 37.24 7.28 -1.46
C ALA A 2 36.40 6.35 -0.55
N HIS A 3 35.93 6.95 0.55
CA HIS A 3 35.03 6.33 1.51
C HIS A 3 33.62 6.71 1.07
N ASP A 4 32.74 5.71 1.03
CA ASP A 4 31.29 5.83 1.02
C ASP A 4 30.62 6.47 -0.21
N SER A 5 30.27 5.63 -1.18
CA SER A 5 29.13 5.90 -2.06
C SER A 5 28.15 4.72 -2.15
N PHE A 6 28.24 3.77 -1.22
CA PHE A 6 27.40 2.58 -1.19
C PHE A 6 26.03 2.80 -0.47
N TRP A 7 25.83 3.95 0.18
CA TRP A 7 24.61 4.23 0.96
C TRP A 7 23.64 5.24 0.34
N GLN A 8 23.79 5.62 -0.93
CA GLN A 8 22.90 6.59 -1.59
C GLN A 8 21.77 6.00 -2.44
N ALA A 9 21.42 4.72 -2.27
CA ALA A 9 20.27 4.09 -2.93
C ALA A 9 19.15 3.67 -1.94
N GLN A 10 19.06 4.31 -0.77
CA GLN A 10 17.96 4.07 0.20
C GLN A 10 17.13 5.32 0.53
N SER A 11 17.20 6.39 -0.27
CA SER A 11 16.58 7.67 0.08
C SER A 11 15.59 8.20 -0.97
N GLU A 12 14.82 7.33 -1.62
CA GLU A 12 13.69 7.79 -2.46
C GLU A 12 12.50 6.81 -2.55
N VAL A 13 12.21 6.09 -1.47
CA VAL A 13 10.88 5.45 -1.28
C VAL A 13 10.14 6.15 -0.14
N LYS A 14 10.20 7.49 -0.15
CA LYS A 14 9.39 8.35 0.71
C LYS A 14 7.99 8.47 0.09
N GLY A 15 7.22 7.39 0.10
CA GLY A 15 5.90 7.35 -0.54
C GLY A 15 5.19 5.99 -0.55
N MET A 16 5.84 4.93 -0.08
CA MET A 16 5.23 3.61 0.04
C MET A 16 4.89 3.35 1.51
N GLU A 17 3.93 4.10 2.06
CA GLU A 17 3.32 3.68 3.31
C GLU A 17 2.82 2.24 3.16
N PRO A 18 3.13 1.34 4.10
CA PRO A 18 2.63 -0.01 4.05
C PRO A 18 1.11 0.06 4.23
N LEU A 19 0.39 -0.15 3.13
CA LEU A 19 -1.08 -0.22 3.11
C LEU A 19 -1.61 -1.37 3.97
N VAL A 20 -0.82 -2.42 4.15
CA VAL A 20 -1.17 -3.58 4.97
C VAL A 20 -1.40 -3.14 6.42
N GLY A 21 -2.56 -3.53 6.96
CA GLY A 21 -3.01 -3.14 8.29
C GLY A 21 -3.90 -1.89 8.31
N GLN A 22 -3.95 -1.09 7.23
CA GLN A 22 -4.85 0.04 7.15
C GLN A 22 -6.31 -0.42 7.00
N VAL A 23 -7.24 0.39 7.52
CA VAL A 23 -8.68 0.14 7.41
C VAL A 23 -9.32 1.21 6.52
N LEU A 24 -9.81 0.81 5.36
CA LEU A 24 -10.47 1.69 4.41
C LEU A 24 -11.94 1.85 4.72
N HIS A 25 -12.42 3.09 4.68
CA HIS A 25 -13.81 3.46 4.96
C HIS A 25 -14.32 2.84 6.28
N SER A 26 -13.43 2.69 7.26
CA SER A 26 -13.70 2.03 8.55
C SER A 26 -14.20 0.58 8.47
N ARG A 27 -14.09 -0.08 7.29
CA ARG A 27 -14.68 -1.39 7.02
C ARG A 27 -13.70 -2.42 6.47
N TYR A 28 -12.85 -2.06 5.52
CA TYR A 28 -12.01 -3.01 4.81
C TYR A 28 -10.58 -2.96 5.36
N GLN A 29 -10.18 -3.98 6.10
CA GLN A 29 -8.81 -4.10 6.60
C GLN A 29 -7.92 -4.71 5.54
N ILE A 30 -6.91 -3.97 5.08
CA ILE A 30 -6.00 -4.43 4.03
C ILE A 30 -5.06 -5.50 4.62
N GLU A 31 -5.02 -6.66 3.99
CA GLU A 31 -4.18 -7.81 4.38
C GLU A 31 -2.92 -7.93 3.53
N ALA A 32 -3.03 -7.67 2.23
CA ALA A 32 -1.91 -7.82 1.30
C ALA A 32 -2.04 -6.96 0.04
N LEU A 33 -0.91 -6.62 -0.57
CA LEU A 33 -0.83 -6.12 -1.93
C LEU A 33 -0.66 -7.31 -2.87
N LEU A 34 -1.64 -7.56 -3.73
CA LEU A 34 -1.63 -8.64 -4.71
C LEU A 34 -0.88 -8.25 -5.99
N GLY A 35 -0.82 -6.96 -6.31
CA GLY A 35 -0.08 -6.47 -7.48
C GLY A 35 -0.25 -4.98 -7.71
N GLN A 36 0.57 -4.41 -8.60
CA GLN A 36 0.55 -2.99 -8.93
C GLN A 36 0.74 -2.74 -10.44
N PRO A 37 -0.25 -3.08 -11.28
CA PRO A 37 -0.21 -2.67 -12.69
C PRO A 37 -0.29 -1.14 -12.80
N MET A 38 0.47 -0.54 -13.73
CA MET A 38 0.68 0.91 -13.89
C MET A 38 -0.46 1.79 -13.35
N GLY A 39 -0.19 2.51 -12.26
CA GLY A 39 -1.13 3.48 -11.68
C GLY A 39 -2.27 2.90 -10.82
N ARG A 40 -2.33 1.58 -10.64
CA ARG A 40 -3.31 0.90 -9.77
C ARG A 40 -2.66 -0.12 -8.85
N ARG A 41 -3.26 -0.32 -7.69
CA ARG A 41 -2.88 -1.32 -6.69
C ARG A 41 -4.03 -2.30 -6.51
N THR A 42 -3.77 -3.58 -6.68
CA THR A 42 -4.71 -4.65 -6.34
C THR A 42 -4.44 -5.07 -4.90
N LEU A 43 -5.39 -4.88 -4.01
CA LEU A 43 -5.27 -5.24 -2.60
C LEU A 43 -6.19 -6.40 -2.26
N LEU A 44 -5.73 -7.26 -1.37
CA LEU A 44 -6.58 -8.16 -0.60
C LEU A 44 -6.95 -7.45 0.70
N ALA A 45 -8.23 -7.45 1.03
CA ALA A 45 -8.74 -6.91 2.28
C ALA A 45 -9.80 -7.83 2.88
N THR A 46 -9.98 -7.74 4.19
CA THR A 46 -11.08 -8.38 4.90
C THR A 46 -12.14 -7.33 5.20
N ASP A 47 -13.38 -7.59 4.77
CA ASP A 47 -14.55 -6.84 5.17
C ASP A 47 -14.86 -7.16 6.64
N ARG A 48 -14.61 -6.22 7.55
CA ARG A 48 -14.82 -6.40 9.00
C ARG A 48 -16.28 -6.58 9.40
N HIS A 49 -17.23 -6.22 8.52
CA HIS A 49 -18.66 -6.37 8.82
C HIS A 49 -19.13 -7.79 8.51
N SER A 50 -18.72 -8.36 7.37
CA SER A 50 -19.13 -9.70 6.93
C SER A 50 -18.12 -10.81 7.26
N GLY A 51 -16.88 -10.46 7.60
CA GLY A 51 -15.77 -11.38 7.75
C GLY A 51 -15.22 -11.92 6.41
N SER A 52 -15.75 -11.46 5.28
CA SER A 52 -15.37 -11.96 3.96
C SER A 52 -14.07 -11.33 3.45
N ARG A 53 -13.25 -12.13 2.76
CA ARG A 53 -12.10 -11.60 2.01
C ARG A 53 -12.52 -11.08 0.65
N VAL A 54 -12.05 -9.90 0.31
CA VAL A 54 -12.35 -9.19 -0.94
C VAL A 54 -11.07 -8.72 -1.61
N ALA A 55 -11.03 -8.77 -2.94
CA ALA A 55 -9.97 -8.16 -3.74
C ALA A 55 -10.47 -6.84 -4.34
N GLY A 56 -9.73 -5.76 -4.14
CA GLY A 56 -10.09 -4.41 -4.59
C GLY A 56 -8.99 -3.74 -5.40
N LEU A 57 -9.37 -2.94 -6.39
CA LEU A 57 -8.45 -2.09 -7.15
C LEU A 57 -8.51 -0.67 -6.61
N LEU A 58 -7.37 -0.14 -6.18
CA LEU A 58 -7.23 1.25 -5.75
C LEU A 58 -6.29 2.01 -6.68
N PRO A 59 -6.47 3.32 -6.84
CA PRO A 59 -5.47 4.17 -7.49
C PRO A 59 -4.13 4.11 -6.75
N SER A 60 -3.02 4.28 -7.46
CA SER A 60 -1.68 4.45 -6.86
C SER A 60 -1.50 5.81 -6.15
N LEU A 61 -2.59 6.51 -5.81
CA LEU A 61 -2.56 7.77 -5.08
C LEU A 61 -2.21 7.55 -3.60
N PRO A 62 -1.57 8.52 -2.92
CA PRO A 62 -1.25 8.42 -1.50
C PRO A 62 -2.48 8.08 -0.65
N PRO A 63 -2.35 7.30 0.44
CA PRO A 63 -3.50 6.92 1.29
C PRO A 63 -4.28 8.12 1.84
N ASP A 64 -3.58 9.24 2.11
CA ASP A 64 -4.15 10.51 2.57
C ASP A 64 -5.17 11.15 1.59
N THR A 65 -5.23 10.67 0.35
CA THR A 65 -6.15 11.17 -0.68
C THR A 65 -7.41 10.32 -0.81
N TRP A 66 -7.57 9.27 -0.02
CA TRP A 66 -8.72 8.37 -0.08
C TRP A 66 -9.84 8.90 0.82
N PRO A 67 -11.07 9.06 0.29
CA PRO A 67 -12.20 9.65 1.04
C PRO A 67 -12.73 8.76 2.17
#